data_AF-A0A6I4MSI9-F1
#
_entry.id   AF-A0A6I4MSI9-F1
#
_cell.length_a   1.000
_cell.length_b   1.000
_cell.length_c   1.000
_cell.angle_alpha   90.00
_cell.angle_beta   90.00
_cell.angle_gamma   90.00
#
_symmetry.space_group_name_H-M   'P 1'
#
loop_
_entity.id
_entity.type
_entity.pdbx_description
1 polymer ?
#
loop_
_entity_poly.entity_id
_entity_poly.type
_entity_poly.pdbx_seq_one_letter_code
_entity_poly.pdbx_strand_id
1 'polypeptide(L)'
;MALHIDWTEHDKLTPREAYDAAGGLIDEAKAAVAARRDRIAHDLVQEHGAEETATILGISRTRVYGLAARYRDAQPVIYDDFPGREIASYDLLTEVMEQYGISKREAHEAIHAYLAQLVDIDGEGQVVIAHHPARPKLLKDNPQDLDVRYWLTVRAESIDEIREALALHYAAE
;
A
#
# COMPACT_ATOMS: atom_id res chain seq x y z
N MET A 1 -7.27 12.95 -9.70
CA MET A 1 -7.36 13.93 -8.60
C MET A 1 -7.51 15.31 -9.22
N ALA A 2 -8.69 15.93 -9.09
CA ALA A 2 -8.89 17.33 -9.44
C ALA A 2 -8.72 18.14 -8.15
N LEU A 3 -7.82 19.11 -8.14
CA LEU A 3 -7.72 20.07 -7.03
C LEU A 3 -9.01 20.88 -6.99
N HIS A 4 -9.74 20.79 -5.88
CA HIS A 4 -10.91 21.62 -5.65
C HIS A 4 -10.52 22.77 -4.74
N ILE A 5 -10.64 23.99 -5.25
CA ILE A 5 -10.45 25.21 -4.46
C ILE A 5 -11.84 25.77 -4.21
N ASP A 6 -12.24 25.85 -2.93
CA ASP A 6 -13.42 26.62 -2.55
C ASP A 6 -13.05 28.11 -2.55
N TRP A 7 -13.30 28.76 -3.68
CA TRP A 7 -13.04 30.18 -3.86
C TRP A 7 -13.83 31.07 -2.88
N THR A 8 -14.97 30.58 -2.37
CA THR A 8 -15.85 31.33 -1.46
C THR A 8 -15.25 31.48 -0.08
N GLU A 9 -14.59 30.44 0.43
CA GLU A 9 -13.85 30.49 1.70
C GLU A 9 -12.50 31.19 1.52
N HIS A 10 -11.89 31.04 0.35
CA HIS A 10 -10.62 31.69 0.02
C HIS A 10 -10.72 33.22 -0.01
N ASP A 11 -11.83 33.78 -0.50
CA ASP A 11 -12.06 35.24 -0.54
C ASP A 11 -12.22 35.89 0.85
N LYS A 12 -12.40 35.08 1.90
CA LYS A 12 -12.50 35.56 3.30
C LYS A 12 -11.13 35.67 3.98
N LEU A 13 -10.07 35.16 3.36
CA LEU A 13 -8.72 35.14 3.91
C LEU A 13 -8.00 36.48 3.73
N THR A 14 -7.13 36.82 4.67
CA THR A 14 -6.18 37.92 4.44
C THR A 14 -5.20 37.54 3.32
N PRO A 15 -4.53 38.51 2.66
CA PRO A 15 -3.57 38.20 1.59
C PRO A 15 -2.45 37.23 2.02
N ARG A 16 -2.04 37.26 3.30
CA ARG A 16 -1.03 36.35 3.84
C ARG A 16 -1.56 34.93 3.98
N GLU A 17 -2.77 34.77 4.52
CA GLU A 17 -3.43 33.47 4.69
C GLU A 17 -3.79 32.84 3.35
N ALA A 18 -4.26 33.64 2.38
CA ALA A 18 -4.50 33.20 1.00
C ALA A 18 -3.21 32.67 0.35
N TYR A 19 -2.08 33.35 0.53
CA TYR A 19 -0.78 32.89 0.02
C TYR A 19 -0.35 31.56 0.66
N ASP A 20 -0.50 31.42 1.99
CA ASP A 20 -0.13 30.19 2.70
C ASP A 20 -1.05 29.01 2.31
N ALA A 21 -2.36 29.25 2.17
CA ALA A 21 -3.32 28.25 1.70
C ALA A 21 -3.00 27.80 0.26
N ALA A 22 -2.68 28.74 -0.64
CA ALA A 22 -2.23 28.41 -1.99
C ALA A 22 -0.92 27.62 -1.98
N GLY A 23 0.01 27.94 -1.08
CA GLY A 23 1.25 27.19 -0.87
C GLY A 23 0.99 25.72 -0.50
N GLY A 24 0.08 25.48 0.45
CA GLY A 24 -0.33 24.13 0.85
C GLY A 24 -0.89 23.32 -0.32
N LEU A 25 -1.82 23.89 -1.09
CA LEU A 25 -2.41 23.24 -2.26
C LEU A 25 -1.36 22.88 -3.33
N ILE A 26 -0.39 23.78 -3.56
CA ILE A 26 0.71 23.53 -4.51
C ILE A 26 1.58 22.36 -4.03
N ASP A 27 1.87 22.28 -2.74
CA ASP A 27 2.70 21.22 -2.19
C ASP A 27 1.97 19.87 -2.16
N GLU A 28 0.67 19.84 -1.88
CA GLU A 28 -0.20 18.67 -2.06
C GLU A 28 -0.20 18.18 -3.51
N ALA A 29 -0.34 19.10 -4.47
CA ALA A 29 -0.31 18.79 -5.90
C ALA A 29 1.03 18.16 -6.30
N LYS A 30 2.15 18.71 -5.82
CA LYS A 30 3.50 18.16 -6.07
C LYS A 30 3.65 16.77 -5.45
N ALA A 31 3.16 16.57 -4.22
CA ALA A 31 3.21 15.28 -3.55
C ALA A 31 2.41 14.21 -4.33
N ALA A 32 1.20 14.54 -4.78
CA ALA A 32 0.38 13.65 -5.59
C ALA A 32 1.03 13.30 -6.93
N VAL A 33 1.63 14.27 -7.62
CA VAL A 33 2.38 14.02 -8.86
C VAL A 33 3.61 13.14 -8.60
N ALA A 34 4.31 13.36 -7.49
CA ALA A 34 5.46 12.53 -7.11
C ALA A 34 5.03 11.07 -6.84
N ALA A 35 3.98 10.86 -6.04
CA ALA A 35 3.43 9.53 -5.76
C ALA A 35 2.99 8.80 -7.04
N ARG A 36 2.32 9.52 -7.96
CA ARG A 36 1.92 8.96 -9.25
C ARG A 36 3.12 8.53 -10.10
N ARG A 37 4.19 9.33 -10.11
CA ARG A 37 5.42 8.98 -10.84
C ARG A 37 6.10 7.76 -10.22
N ASP A 38 6.12 7.66 -8.90
CA ASP A 38 6.69 6.53 -8.18
C ASP A 38 5.91 5.23 -8.53
N ARG A 39 4.57 5.29 -8.57
CA ARG A 39 3.70 4.18 -9.02
C ARG A 39 3.96 3.78 -10.48
N ILE A 40 3.96 4.74 -11.40
CA ILE A 40 4.21 4.45 -12.84
C ILE A 40 5.56 3.76 -13.03
N ALA A 41 6.60 4.22 -12.34
CA ALA A 41 7.91 3.58 -12.43
C ALA A 41 7.88 2.15 -11.85
N HIS A 42 7.16 1.92 -10.76
CA HIS A 42 6.98 0.57 -10.21
C HIS A 42 6.27 -0.35 -11.22
N ASP A 43 5.11 0.05 -11.73
CA ASP A 43 4.29 -0.77 -12.61
C ASP A 43 5.05 -1.10 -13.92
N LEU A 44 5.75 -0.13 -14.52
CA LEU A 44 6.60 -0.38 -15.69
C LEU A 44 7.78 -1.33 -15.39
N VAL A 45 8.36 -1.27 -14.19
CA VAL A 45 9.43 -2.19 -13.79
C VAL A 45 8.91 -3.62 -13.69
N GLN A 46 7.68 -3.82 -13.19
CA GLN A 46 7.08 -5.15 -13.13
C GLN A 46 6.78 -5.71 -14.52
N GLU A 47 6.34 -4.85 -15.45
CA GLU A 47 5.95 -5.28 -16.80
C GLU A 47 7.14 -5.48 -17.75
N HIS A 48 8.11 -4.55 -17.73
CA HIS A 48 9.17 -4.46 -18.73
C HIS A 48 10.58 -4.62 -18.14
N GLY A 49 10.72 -4.62 -16.82
CA GLY A 49 12.01 -4.54 -16.16
C GLY A 49 12.63 -3.14 -16.18
N ALA A 50 13.68 -2.95 -15.38
CA ALA A 50 14.23 -1.63 -15.07
C ALA A 50 14.96 -0.96 -16.25
N GLU A 51 15.54 -1.72 -17.17
CA GLU A 51 16.31 -1.19 -18.31
C GLU A 51 15.38 -0.58 -19.36
N GLU A 52 14.32 -1.31 -19.73
CA GLU A 52 13.31 -0.82 -20.66
C GLU A 52 12.51 0.34 -20.05
N THR A 53 12.16 0.26 -18.76
CA THR A 53 11.52 1.37 -18.04
C THR A 53 12.36 2.65 -18.08
N ALA A 54 13.68 2.53 -17.90
CA ALA A 54 14.60 3.68 -17.97
C ALA A 54 14.56 4.35 -19.35
N THR A 55 14.46 3.54 -20.40
CA THR A 55 14.32 4.01 -21.79
C THR A 55 12.96 4.68 -22.01
N ILE A 56 11.86 4.06 -21.59
CA ILE A 56 10.48 4.58 -21.72
C ILE A 56 10.35 5.95 -21.03
N LEU A 57 10.89 6.07 -19.81
CA LEU A 57 10.77 7.28 -19.00
C LEU A 57 11.84 8.33 -19.29
N GLY A 58 12.86 8.01 -20.09
CA GLY A 58 13.97 8.92 -20.41
C GLY A 58 14.80 9.32 -19.18
N ILE A 59 14.96 8.40 -18.22
CA ILE A 59 15.69 8.63 -16.96
C ILE A 59 16.70 7.51 -16.71
N SER A 60 17.65 7.71 -15.78
CA SER A 60 18.61 6.66 -15.45
C SER A 60 17.97 5.47 -14.75
N ARG A 61 18.54 4.28 -14.95
CA ARG A 61 18.11 3.05 -14.26
C ARG A 61 18.15 3.17 -12.73
N THR A 62 19.16 3.85 -12.18
CA THR A 62 19.22 4.14 -10.74
C THR A 62 18.02 4.99 -10.27
N ARG A 63 17.58 5.95 -11.08
CA ARG A 63 16.39 6.76 -10.79
C ARG A 63 15.13 5.89 -10.81
N VAL A 64 14.99 5.00 -11.79
CA VAL A 64 13.88 4.03 -11.86
C VAL A 64 13.80 3.18 -10.59
N TYR A 65 14.91 2.57 -10.16
CA TYR A 65 14.92 1.79 -8.92
C TYR A 65 14.53 2.61 -7.70
N GLY A 66 15.04 3.84 -7.60
CA GLY A 66 14.68 4.74 -6.50
C GLY A 66 13.20 5.13 -6.51
N LEU A 67 12.58 5.25 -7.68
CA LEU A 67 11.14 5.52 -7.82
C LEU A 67 10.30 4.30 -7.40
N ALA A 68 10.63 3.12 -7.95
CA ALA A 68 9.91 1.88 -7.68
C ALA A 68 10.03 1.44 -6.21
N ALA A 69 11.21 1.64 -5.59
CA ALA A 69 11.41 1.36 -4.18
C ALA A 69 10.57 2.27 -3.30
N ARG A 70 10.55 3.59 -3.56
CA ARG A 70 9.71 4.51 -2.78
C ARG A 70 8.23 4.20 -2.85
N TYR A 71 7.72 3.80 -4.01
CA TYR A 71 6.31 3.38 -4.12
C TYR A 71 6.03 2.18 -3.21
N ARG A 72 6.88 1.15 -3.26
CA ARG A 72 6.77 -0.05 -2.44
C ARG A 72 6.87 0.25 -0.94
N ASP A 73 7.85 1.06 -0.54
CA ASP A 73 8.09 1.40 0.87
C ASP A 73 6.95 2.23 1.47
N ALA A 74 6.15 2.90 0.62
CA ALA A 74 4.96 3.64 1.03
C ALA A 74 3.69 2.77 1.10
N GLN A 75 3.76 1.51 0.66
CA GLN A 75 2.61 0.62 0.69
C GLN A 75 2.47 -0.12 2.03
N PRO A 76 1.23 -0.41 2.45
CA PRO A 76 0.96 -1.20 3.66
C PRO A 76 1.45 -2.64 3.54
N VAL A 77 1.67 -3.26 4.69
CA VAL A 77 2.12 -4.65 4.78
C VAL A 77 1.14 -5.51 5.58
N ILE A 78 0.91 -6.73 5.11
CA ILE A 78 0.15 -7.78 5.78
C ILE A 78 1.08 -8.93 6.10
N TYR A 79 0.95 -9.51 7.30
CA TYR A 79 1.67 -10.73 7.63
C TYR A 79 0.96 -11.94 7.02
N ASP A 80 1.69 -12.79 6.29
CA ASP A 80 1.14 -14.01 5.70
C ASP A 80 1.08 -15.16 6.72
N ASP A 81 -0.03 -15.89 6.76
CA ASP A 81 -0.28 -16.93 7.77
C ASP A 81 0.19 -18.32 7.34
N PHE A 82 0.56 -19.10 8.35
CA PHE A 82 0.48 -20.55 8.32
C PHE A 82 -0.35 -21.00 9.54
N PRO A 83 -1.46 -21.73 9.35
CA PRO A 83 -2.40 -22.00 10.42
C PRO A 83 -1.74 -22.69 11.62
N GLY A 84 -1.99 -22.16 12.81
CA GLY A 84 -1.61 -22.78 14.09
C GLY A 84 -0.39 -22.17 14.80
N ARG A 85 0.16 -21.05 14.33
CA ARG A 85 1.28 -20.35 15.00
C ARG A 85 0.92 -18.91 15.41
N GLU A 86 1.87 -18.24 16.05
CA GLU A 86 1.76 -16.85 16.50
C GLU A 86 1.64 -15.89 15.30
N ILE A 87 0.57 -15.08 15.30
CA ILE A 87 0.28 -14.04 14.31
C ILE A 87 1.03 -12.77 14.68
N ALA A 88 1.98 -12.38 13.81
CA ALA A 88 2.69 -11.11 13.96
C ALA A 88 1.71 -9.94 13.80
N SER A 89 1.85 -8.91 14.63
CA SER A 89 1.03 -7.71 14.49
C SER A 89 1.45 -6.89 13.27
N TYR A 90 0.46 -6.28 12.62
CA TYR A 90 0.60 -5.26 11.57
C TYR A 90 -0.46 -4.19 11.74
N ASP A 91 -0.33 -3.08 11.02
CA ASP A 91 -1.13 -1.87 11.26
C ASP A 91 -2.62 -2.14 11.06
N LEU A 92 -3.00 -2.72 9.92
CA LEU A 92 -4.40 -3.06 9.63
C LEU A 92 -4.97 -4.06 10.65
N LEU A 93 -4.17 -5.00 11.15
CA LEU A 93 -4.62 -5.93 12.19
C LEU A 93 -5.01 -5.20 13.47
N THR A 94 -4.17 -4.25 13.88
CA THR A 94 -4.38 -3.46 15.10
C THR A 94 -5.61 -2.57 14.93
N GLU A 95 -5.72 -1.90 13.78
CA GLU A 95 -6.87 -1.08 13.40
C GLU A 95 -8.19 -1.86 13.50
N VAL A 96 -8.26 -3.03 12.86
CA VAL A 96 -9.48 -3.87 12.82
C VAL A 96 -9.84 -4.40 14.22
N MET A 97 -8.84 -4.82 15.01
CA MET A 97 -9.08 -5.26 16.39
C MET A 97 -9.63 -4.13 17.27
N GLU A 98 -9.07 -2.92 17.17
CA GLU A 98 -9.50 -1.77 17.96
C GLU A 98 -10.88 -1.26 17.53
N GLN A 99 -11.16 -1.26 16.22
CA GLN A 99 -12.40 -0.74 15.66
C GLN A 99 -13.60 -1.64 15.94
N TYR A 100 -13.45 -2.96 15.82
CA TYR A 100 -14.56 -3.91 15.94
C TYR A 100 -14.55 -4.70 17.26
N GLY A 101 -13.53 -4.54 18.10
CA GLY A 101 -13.45 -5.21 19.40
C GLY A 101 -13.27 -6.74 19.32
N ILE A 102 -12.80 -7.24 18.18
CA ILE A 102 -12.65 -8.67 17.89
C ILE A 102 -11.25 -9.19 18.25
N SER A 103 -11.11 -10.52 18.28
CA SER A 103 -9.83 -11.15 18.61
C SER A 103 -8.79 -10.96 17.50
N LYS A 104 -7.50 -11.00 17.86
CA LYS A 104 -6.39 -10.96 16.88
C LYS A 104 -6.53 -12.01 15.78
N ARG A 105 -6.94 -13.24 16.15
CA ARG A 105 -7.07 -14.33 15.18
C ARG A 105 -8.21 -14.06 14.21
N GLU A 106 -9.36 -13.65 14.74
CA GLU A 106 -10.54 -13.35 13.94
C GLU A 106 -10.29 -12.18 12.97
N ALA A 107 -9.68 -11.09 13.45
CA ALA A 107 -9.30 -9.97 12.60
C ALA A 107 -8.33 -10.41 11.48
N HIS A 108 -7.35 -11.25 11.82
CA HIS A 108 -6.38 -11.75 10.85
C HIS A 108 -7.02 -12.63 9.78
N GLU A 109 -7.85 -13.60 10.19
CA GLU A 109 -8.57 -14.50 9.30
C GLU A 109 -9.53 -13.73 8.38
N ALA A 110 -10.25 -12.73 8.90
CA ALA A 110 -11.14 -11.90 8.11
C ALA A 110 -10.37 -11.06 7.07
N ILE A 111 -9.26 -10.42 7.46
CA ILE A 111 -8.38 -9.68 6.54
C ILE A 111 -7.87 -10.60 5.42
N HIS A 112 -7.40 -11.80 5.77
CA HIS A 112 -6.89 -12.77 4.80
C HIS A 112 -7.98 -13.33 3.88
N ALA A 113 -9.20 -13.53 4.39
CA ALA A 113 -10.32 -13.95 3.58
C ALA A 113 -10.67 -12.92 2.49
N TYR A 114 -10.69 -11.62 2.83
CA TYR A 114 -10.91 -10.56 1.85
C TYR A 114 -9.72 -10.36 0.93
N LEU A 115 -8.48 -10.45 1.43
CA LEU A 115 -7.29 -10.40 0.60
C LEU A 115 -7.29 -11.51 -0.47
N ALA A 116 -7.67 -12.73 -0.09
CA ALA A 116 -7.80 -13.85 -1.02
C ALA A 116 -8.88 -13.58 -2.09
N GLN A 117 -10.03 -13.01 -1.70
CA GLN A 117 -11.07 -12.64 -2.67
C GLN A 117 -10.58 -11.59 -3.67
N LEU A 118 -9.85 -10.58 -3.23
CA LEU A 118 -9.27 -9.57 -4.13
C LEU A 118 -8.26 -10.21 -5.09
N VAL A 119 -7.39 -11.10 -4.58
CA VAL A 119 -6.43 -11.84 -5.42
C VAL A 119 -7.15 -12.72 -6.45
N ASP A 120 -8.27 -13.36 -6.08
CA ASP A 120 -9.07 -14.17 -6.99
C ASP A 120 -9.76 -13.34 -8.09
N ILE A 121 -10.18 -12.11 -7.78
CA ILE A 121 -10.89 -11.21 -8.69
C ILE A 121 -9.93 -10.48 -9.63
N ASP A 122 -8.92 -9.80 -9.07
CA ASP A 122 -8.05 -8.87 -9.79
C ASP A 122 -6.70 -9.50 -10.20
N GLY A 123 -6.34 -10.63 -9.59
CA GLY A 123 -5.07 -11.30 -9.77
C GLY A 123 -3.99 -10.82 -8.81
N GLU A 124 -3.13 -11.74 -8.39
CA GLU A 124 -2.11 -11.51 -7.37
C GLU A 124 -1.20 -10.31 -7.66
N GLY A 125 -0.73 -10.14 -8.89
CA GLY A 125 0.16 -9.02 -9.27
C GLY A 125 -0.49 -7.64 -9.23
N GLN A 126 -1.83 -7.57 -9.16
CA GLN A 126 -2.56 -6.32 -8.95
C GLN A 126 -2.75 -6.00 -7.47
N VAL A 127 -2.79 -7.01 -6.59
CA VAL A 127 -3.04 -6.85 -5.16
C VAL A 127 -1.75 -6.83 -4.35
N VAL A 128 -0.89 -7.83 -4.55
CA VAL A 128 0.37 -8.03 -3.83
C VAL A 128 1.54 -7.63 -4.73
N ILE A 129 2.26 -6.57 -4.33
CA ILE A 129 3.35 -6.01 -5.14
C ILE A 129 4.74 -6.51 -4.71
N ALA A 130 4.87 -7.08 -3.52
CA ALA A 130 6.13 -7.70 -3.08
C ALA A 130 5.91 -8.73 -1.96
N HIS A 131 6.79 -9.73 -1.96
CA HIS A 131 6.89 -10.74 -0.90
C HIS A 131 8.24 -10.62 -0.21
N HIS A 132 8.22 -10.45 1.11
CA HIS A 132 9.42 -10.32 1.92
C HIS A 132 9.47 -11.40 3.01
N PRO A 133 10.42 -12.33 3.00
CA PRO A 133 10.47 -13.37 4.03
C PRO A 133 10.66 -12.72 5.41
N ALA A 134 9.83 -13.11 6.39
CA ALA A 134 9.89 -12.56 7.74
C ALA A 134 11.22 -12.85 8.46
N ARG A 135 11.93 -13.91 8.04
CA ARG A 135 13.24 -14.30 8.54
C ARG A 135 14.20 -14.57 7.38
N PRO A 136 14.73 -13.53 6.71
CA PRO A 136 15.51 -13.70 5.49
C PRO A 136 16.79 -14.52 5.68
N LYS A 137 17.41 -14.44 6.86
CA LYS A 137 18.60 -15.25 7.21
C LYS A 137 18.28 -16.74 7.28
N LEU A 138 17.10 -17.10 7.80
CA LEU A 138 16.68 -18.49 7.96
C LEU A 138 16.50 -19.17 6.60
N LEU A 139 15.97 -18.46 5.61
CA LEU A 139 15.88 -18.94 4.23
C LEU A 139 17.26 -19.08 3.56
N LYS A 140 18.21 -18.18 3.88
CA LYS A 140 19.59 -18.31 3.38
C LYS A 140 20.28 -19.56 3.95
N ASP A 141 20.06 -19.83 5.24
CA ASP A 141 20.68 -20.94 5.95
C ASP A 141 19.95 -22.28 5.69
N ASN A 142 18.65 -22.23 5.36
CA ASN A 142 17.80 -23.38 5.07
C ASN A 142 16.90 -23.12 3.83
N PRO A 143 17.46 -23.17 2.60
CA PRO A 143 16.73 -22.79 1.38
C PRO A 143 15.59 -23.75 0.98
N GLN A 144 15.52 -24.93 1.60
CA GLN A 144 14.46 -25.91 1.38
C GLN A 144 13.36 -25.87 2.46
N ASP A 145 13.44 -24.95 3.42
CA ASP A 145 12.40 -24.81 4.42
C ASP A 145 11.11 -24.33 3.75
N LEU A 146 10.04 -25.11 3.91
CA LEU A 146 8.72 -24.82 3.33
C LEU A 146 7.90 -23.91 4.25
N ASP A 147 8.30 -23.74 5.51
CA ASP A 147 7.62 -22.93 6.53
C ASP A 147 8.09 -21.46 6.53
N VAL A 148 8.35 -20.89 5.35
CA VAL A 148 8.78 -19.49 5.25
C VAL A 148 7.55 -18.58 5.29
N ARG A 149 7.41 -17.82 6.38
CA ARG A 149 6.39 -16.76 6.47
C ARG A 149 6.84 -15.55 5.68
N TYR A 150 5.89 -14.83 5.09
CA TYR A 150 6.13 -13.62 4.33
C TYR A 150 5.43 -12.42 4.95
N TRP A 151 6.02 -11.25 4.72
CA TRP A 151 5.35 -9.97 4.74
C TRP A 151 4.94 -9.67 3.31
N LEU A 152 3.65 -9.50 3.09
CA LEU A 152 3.04 -9.14 1.83
C LEU A 152 2.97 -7.63 1.77
N THR A 153 3.61 -7.01 0.79
CA THR A 153 3.38 -5.60 0.48
C THR A 153 2.17 -5.52 -0.44
N VAL A 154 1.11 -4.89 0.04
CA VAL A 154 -0.20 -4.86 -0.62
C VAL A 154 -0.49 -3.44 -1.07
N ARG A 155 -1.13 -3.27 -2.23
CA ARG A 155 -1.51 -1.93 -2.70
C ARG A 155 -2.42 -1.26 -1.67
N ALA A 156 -2.21 0.04 -1.44
CA ALA A 156 -3.02 0.83 -0.52
C ALA A 156 -4.51 0.78 -0.88
N GLU A 157 -4.83 0.79 -2.18
CA GLU A 157 -6.20 0.69 -2.68
C GLU A 157 -6.86 -0.63 -2.25
N SER A 158 -6.14 -1.75 -2.33
CA SER A 158 -6.65 -3.05 -1.88
C SER A 158 -6.85 -3.12 -0.36
N ILE A 159 -6.06 -2.37 0.42
CA ILE A 159 -6.31 -2.24 1.87
C ILE A 159 -7.58 -1.45 2.15
N ASP A 160 -7.82 -0.38 1.41
CA ASP A 160 -9.05 0.41 1.55
C ASP A 160 -10.28 -0.44 1.19
N GLU A 161 -10.20 -1.27 0.15
CA GLU A 161 -11.26 -2.23 -0.20
C GLU A 161 -11.49 -3.28 0.90
N ILE A 162 -10.43 -3.79 1.54
CA ILE A 162 -10.55 -4.68 2.70
C ILE A 162 -11.24 -3.96 3.87
N ARG A 163 -10.89 -2.70 4.15
CA ARG A 163 -11.54 -1.90 5.21
C ARG A 163 -13.03 -1.72 4.93
N GLU A 164 -13.39 -1.38 3.69
CA GLU A 164 -14.78 -1.21 3.27
C GLU A 164 -15.57 -2.51 3.42
N ALA A 165 -15.00 -3.64 3.00
CA ALA A 165 -15.64 -4.95 3.12
C ALA A 165 -15.84 -5.35 4.59
N LEU A 166 -14.85 -5.11 5.46
CA LEU A 166 -14.96 -5.35 6.90
C LEU A 166 -16.01 -4.44 7.55
N ALA A 167 -16.05 -3.16 7.17
CA ALA A 167 -17.04 -2.22 7.70
C ALA A 167 -18.47 -2.66 7.33
N LEU A 168 -18.68 -3.13 6.09
CA LEU A 168 -19.98 -3.68 5.67
C LEU A 168 -20.36 -4.94 6.45
N HIS A 169 -19.40 -5.83 6.71
CA HIS A 169 -19.62 -7.06 7.45
C HIS A 169 -20.05 -6.78 8.90
N TYR A 170 -19.30 -5.95 9.61
CA TYR A 170 -19.53 -5.67 11.02
C TYR A 170 -20.57 -4.56 11.29
N ALA A 171 -21.00 -3.81 10.26
CA ALA A 171 -22.15 -2.90 10.39
C ALA A 171 -23.50 -3.62 10.28
N ALA A 172 -23.52 -4.87 9.81
CA ALA A 172 -24.73 -5.68 9.65
C ALA A 172 -25.07 -6.53 10.90
N GLU A 173 -24.21 -6.51 11.92
CA GLU A 173 -24.35 -7.20 13.21
C GLU A 173 -24.77 -6.24 14.34
#